data_AF-A0A5J5IME9-F1
#
_entry.id   AF-A0A5J5IME9-F1
#
_cell.length_a   1.000
_cell.length_b   1.000
_cell.length_c   1.000
_cell.angle_alpha   90.00
_cell.angle_beta   90.00
_cell.angle_gamma   90.00
#
_symmetry.space_group_name_H-M   'P 1'
#
loop_
_entity.id
_entity.type
_entity.pdbx_description
1 polymer ?
#
loop_
_entity_poly.entity_id
_entity_poly.type
_entity_poly.pdbx_seq_one_letter_code
_entity_poly.pdbx_strand_id
1 'polypeptide(L)'
;MDKTEKLHLMEKILRELDDVANSQTSLLKKVAQLEAENINLGNGLLEKQLPEIHSKTDDALNAAIKLQAEFAEVKDKFIKDNKLDEVLPEAK
;
A
#
# COMPACT_ATOMS: atom_id res chain seq x y z
N MET A 1 -1.81 -12.07 -22.93
CA MET A 1 -0.82 -11.03 -22.64
C MET A 1 0.56 -11.59 -22.90
N ASP A 2 1.36 -10.90 -23.69
CA ASP A 2 2.77 -11.23 -23.85
C ASP A 2 3.58 -10.93 -22.57
N LYS A 3 4.87 -11.25 -22.57
CA LYS A 3 5.71 -11.10 -21.37
C LYS A 3 5.92 -9.63 -20.99
N THR A 4 5.99 -8.74 -21.98
CA THR A 4 6.16 -7.30 -21.77
C THR A 4 4.88 -6.69 -21.21
N GLU A 5 3.73 -7.04 -21.76
CA GLU A 5 2.41 -6.63 -21.25
C GLU A 5 2.20 -7.11 -19.80
N LYS A 6 2.60 -8.34 -19.48
CA LYS A 6 2.55 -8.87 -18.12
C LYS A 6 3.46 -8.07 -17.17
N LEU A 7 4.68 -7.74 -17.59
CA LEU A 7 5.60 -6.94 -16.79
C LEU A 7 5.03 -5.55 -16.51
N HIS A 8 4.52 -4.85 -17.53
CA HIS A 8 3.87 -3.54 -17.34
C HIS A 8 2.68 -3.61 -16.39
N LEU A 9 1.89 -4.69 -16.44
CA LEU A 9 0.80 -4.90 -15.49
C LEU A 9 1.32 -5.14 -14.07
N MET A 10 2.39 -5.91 -13.88
CA MET A 10 3.02 -6.10 -12.56
C MET A 10 3.53 -4.77 -11.99
N GLU A 11 4.21 -3.95 -12.80
CA GLU A 11 4.67 -2.62 -12.40
C GLU A 11 3.51 -1.68 -12.06
N LYS A 12 2.42 -1.74 -12.83
CA LYS A 12 1.20 -1.01 -12.51
C LYS A 12 0.66 -1.44 -11.15
N ILE A 13 0.52 -2.74 -10.90
CA ILE A 13 0.02 -3.24 -9.60
C ILE A 13 0.91 -2.76 -8.44
N LEU A 14 2.24 -2.73 -8.59
CA LEU A 14 3.13 -2.20 -7.56
C LEU A 14 2.89 -0.72 -7.26
N ARG A 15 2.63 0.10 -8.29
CA ARG A 15 2.27 1.53 -8.10
C ARG A 15 0.93 1.68 -7.38
N GLU A 16 -0.07 0.89 -7.76
CA GLU A 16 -1.39 0.94 -7.12
C GLU A 16 -1.32 0.47 -5.65
N LEU A 17 -0.44 -0.49 -5.32
CA LEU A 17 -0.19 -0.88 -3.92
C LEU A 17 0.47 0.24 -3.11
N ASP A 18 1.37 1.00 -3.71
CA ASP A 18 1.95 2.22 -3.10
C ASP A 18 0.86 3.27 -2.83
N ASP A 19 -0.01 3.51 -3.81
CA ASP A 19 -1.14 4.43 -3.67
C ASP A 19 -2.11 4.00 -2.56
N VAL A 20 -2.33 2.68 -2.40
CA VAL A 20 -3.09 2.13 -1.28
C VAL A 20 -2.39 2.44 0.05
N ALA A 21 -1.08 2.19 0.19
CA ALA A 21 -0.34 2.48 1.41
C ALA A 21 -0.36 3.99 1.76
N ASN A 22 -0.20 4.86 0.75
CA ASN A 22 -0.30 6.31 0.90
C ASN A 22 -1.71 6.74 1.36
N SER A 23 -2.74 6.11 0.81
CA SER A 23 -4.14 6.37 1.19
C SER A 23 -4.43 5.94 2.63
N GLN A 24 -3.95 4.77 3.06
CA GLN A 24 -4.11 4.31 4.45
C GLN A 24 -3.34 5.21 5.43
N THR A 25 -2.14 5.65 5.07
CA THR A 25 -1.36 6.62 5.87
C THR A 25 -2.11 7.94 6.06
N SER A 26 -2.79 8.42 5.01
CA SER A 26 -3.63 9.61 5.08
C SER A 26 -4.84 9.39 6.00
N LEU A 27 -5.46 8.21 5.93
CA LEU A 27 -6.58 7.85 6.81
C LEU A 27 -6.15 7.78 8.29
N LEU A 28 -5.00 7.17 8.61
CA LEU A 28 -4.44 7.15 9.96
C LEU A 28 -4.30 8.55 10.55
N LYS A 29 -3.72 9.49 9.79
CA LYS A 29 -3.57 10.89 10.22
C LYS A 29 -4.93 11.54 10.53
N LYS A 30 -5.95 11.26 9.70
CA LYS A 30 -7.31 11.79 9.92
C LYS A 30 -7.96 11.18 11.17
N VAL A 31 -7.82 9.88 11.38
CA VAL A 31 -8.36 9.21 12.58
C VAL A 31 -7.69 9.73 13.84
N ALA A 32 -6.36 9.86 13.85
CA ALA A 32 -5.62 10.44 14.96
C ALA A 32 -6.04 11.89 15.28
N GLN A 33 -6.32 12.70 14.24
CA GLN A 33 -6.85 14.05 14.42
C GLN A 33 -8.25 14.03 15.05
N LEU A 34 -9.14 13.13 14.62
CA LEU A 34 -10.46 12.95 15.22
C LEU A 34 -10.37 12.49 16.68
N GLU A 35 -9.41 11.62 17.01
CA GLU A 35 -9.14 11.19 18.39
C GLU A 35 -8.74 12.39 19.25
N ALA A 36 -7.83 13.24 18.76
CA ALA A 36 -7.40 14.45 19.44
C ALA A 36 -8.54 15.47 19.62
N GLU A 37 -9.39 15.65 18.61
CA GLU A 37 -10.59 16.50 18.71
C GLU A 37 -11.59 15.95 19.74
N ASN A 38 -11.75 14.62 19.79
CA ASN A 38 -12.66 13.98 20.71
C ASN A 38 -12.22 14.11 22.18
N ILE A 39 -10.93 14.33 22.48
CA ILE A 39 -10.47 14.66 23.85
C ILE A 39 -11.19 15.91 24.37
N ASN A 40 -11.40 16.91 23.52
CA ASN A 40 -12.11 18.14 23.90
C ASN A 40 -13.63 17.93 23.96
N LEU A 41 -14.17 17.06 23.10
CA LEU A 41 -15.60 16.77 23.03
C LEU A 41 -16.10 15.83 24.14
N GLY A 42 -15.26 14.89 24.59
CA GLY A 42 -15.60 13.89 25.61
C GLY A 42 -16.69 12.90 25.18
N ASN A 43 -16.79 12.57 23.88
CA ASN A 43 -17.83 11.65 23.40
C ASN A 43 -17.38 10.19 23.54
N GLY A 44 -18.05 9.42 24.40
CA GLY A 44 -17.69 8.02 24.68
C GLY A 44 -17.88 7.04 23.50
N LEU A 45 -18.72 7.35 22.51
CA LEU A 45 -18.81 6.52 21.30
C LEU A 45 -17.52 6.65 20.49
N LEU A 46 -17.05 7.88 20.29
CA LEU A 46 -15.82 8.16 19.56
C LEU A 46 -14.59 7.66 20.30
N GLU A 47 -14.53 7.80 21.63
CA GLU A 47 -13.45 7.23 22.47
C GLU A 47 -13.29 5.73 22.27
N LYS A 48 -14.41 5.01 22.08
CA LYS A 48 -14.39 3.56 21.86
C LYS A 48 -14.09 3.19 20.42
N GLN A 49 -14.66 3.89 19.45
CA GLN A 49 -14.67 3.43 18.06
C GLN A 49 -13.50 3.97 17.21
N LEU A 50 -12.99 5.18 17.50
CA LEU A 50 -11.85 5.72 16.74
C LEU A 50 -10.58 4.85 16.88
N PRO A 51 -10.21 4.34 18.08
CA PRO A 51 -9.05 3.45 18.21
C PRO A 51 -9.21 2.13 17.44
N GLU A 52 -10.43 1.58 17.35
CA GLU A 52 -10.71 0.39 16.55
C GLU A 52 -10.51 0.65 15.05
N ILE A 53 -10.93 1.83 14.56
CA ILE A 53 -10.70 2.25 13.18
C ILE A 53 -9.21 2.48 12.93
N HIS A 54 -8.51 3.12 13.87
CA HIS A 54 -7.07 3.37 13.81
C HIS A 54 -6.31 2.05 13.66
N SER A 55 -6.54 1.09 14.57
CA SER A 55 -5.87 -0.22 14.55
C SER A 55 -6.12 -0.96 13.23
N LYS A 56 -7.37 -1.02 12.75
CA LYS A 56 -7.70 -1.70 11.49
C LYS A 56 -7.04 -1.04 10.27
N THR A 57 -6.91 0.28 10.30
CA THR A 57 -6.24 1.03 9.24
C THR A 57 -4.74 0.78 9.26
N ASP A 58 -4.13 0.69 10.44
CA ASP A 58 -2.70 0.37 10.61
C ASP A 58 -2.39 -1.06 10.15
N ASP A 59 -3.22 -2.03 10.55
CA ASP A 59 -3.13 -3.42 10.08
C ASP A 59 -3.22 -3.51 8.56
N ALA A 60 -4.16 -2.77 7.95
CA ALA A 60 -4.31 -2.72 6.49
C ALA A 60 -3.12 -2.05 5.79
N LEU A 61 -2.54 -1.00 6.36
CA LEU A 61 -1.33 -0.35 5.87
C LEU A 61 -0.16 -1.33 5.87
N ASN A 62 0.08 -2.01 7.00
CA ASN A 62 1.14 -2.99 7.14
C ASN A 62 0.98 -4.15 6.16
N ALA A 63 -0.25 -4.62 5.96
CA ALA A 63 -0.55 -5.65 4.95
C ALA A 63 -0.26 -5.18 3.52
N ALA A 64 -0.59 -3.94 3.17
CA ALA A 64 -0.32 -3.36 1.86
C ALA A 64 1.18 -3.25 1.58
N ILE A 65 1.96 -2.72 2.53
CA ILE A 65 3.42 -2.59 2.43
C ILE A 65 4.07 -3.97 2.26
N LYS A 66 3.64 -4.94 3.08
CA LYS A 66 4.16 -6.32 3.00
C LYS A 66 3.85 -6.94 1.64
N LEU A 67 2.62 -6.83 1.16
CA LEU A 67 2.21 -7.35 -0.14
C LEU A 67 3.00 -6.69 -1.29
N GLN A 68 3.23 -5.37 -1.22
CA GLN A 68 4.03 -4.64 -2.20
C GLN A 68 5.47 -5.18 -2.26
N ALA A 69 6.10 -5.43 -1.11
CA ALA A 69 7.44 -5.98 -1.02
C ALA A 69 7.50 -7.42 -1.60
N GLU A 70 6.61 -8.30 -1.15
CA GLU A 70 6.54 -9.69 -1.64
C GLU A 70 6.26 -9.75 -3.15
N PHE A 71 5.38 -8.88 -3.66
CA PHE A 71 5.06 -8.84 -5.08
C PHE A 71 6.19 -8.23 -5.93
N ALA A 72 7.00 -7.33 -5.37
CA ALA A 72 8.20 -6.83 -6.04
C ALA A 72 9.19 -7.97 -6.30
N GLU A 73 9.39 -8.86 -5.32
CA GLU A 73 10.22 -10.07 -5.49
C GLU A 73 9.66 -11.00 -6.59
N VAL A 74 8.32 -11.15 -6.67
CA VAL A 74 7.67 -11.92 -7.73
C VAL A 74 7.93 -11.31 -9.11
N LYS A 75 7.82 -9.98 -9.24
CA LYS A 75 8.14 -9.26 -10.48
C LYS A 75 9.62 -9.43 -10.87
N ASP A 76 10.53 -9.28 -9.92
CA ASP A 76 11.97 -9.40 -10.17
C ASP A 76 12.35 -10.82 -10.61
N LYS A 77 11.73 -11.85 -10.00
CA LYS A 77 11.85 -13.23 -10.46
C LYS A 77 11.29 -13.40 -11.87
N PHE A 78 10.13 -12.81 -12.16
CA PHE A 78 9.52 -12.87 -13.50
C PHE A 78 10.44 -12.27 -14.58
N ILE A 79 11.12 -11.16 -14.29
CA ILE A 79 12.10 -10.55 -15.21
C ILE A 79 13.24 -11.55 -15.50
N LYS A 80 13.87 -12.08 -14.45
CA LYS A 80 15.01 -13.01 -14.56
C LYS A 80 14.65 -14.30 -15.29
N ASP A 81 13.53 -14.92 -14.94
CA ASP A 81 13.07 -16.18 -15.55
C ASP A 81 12.76 -16.01 -17.05
N ASN A 82 12.50 -14.78 -17.49
CA ASN A 82 12.13 -14.46 -18.86
C ASN A 82 13.18 -13.68 -19.65
N LYS A 83 14.34 -13.38 -19.06
CA LYS A 83 15.42 -12.58 -19.64
C LYS A 83 14.95 -11.20 -20.16
N LEU A 84 14.02 -10.57 -19.44
CA LEU A 84 13.45 -9.28 -19.85
C LEU A 84 14.37 -8.10 -19.53
N ASP A 85 15.33 -8.32 -18.65
CA ASP A 85 16.46 -7.46 -18.30
C ASP A 85 17.45 -7.24 -19.45
N GLU A 86 17.54 -8.18 -20.41
CA GLU A 86 18.38 -8.04 -21.61
C GLU A 86 17.70 -7.24 -22.75
N VAL A 87 16.38 -7.02 -22.65
CA VAL A 87 15.54 -6.49 -23.75
C VAL A 87 15.07 -5.06 -23.50
N LEU A 88 15.06 -4.59 -22.25
CA LEU A 88 14.70 -3.21 -21.92
C LEU A 88 15.95 -2.33 -21.91
N PRO A 89 16.19 -1.48 -22.94
CA PRO A 89 17.24 -0.48 -22.85
C PRO A 89 16.91 0.42 -21.66
N GLU A 90 17.92 0.68 -20.83
CA GLU A 90 17.84 1.55 -19.65
C GLU A 90 17.01 2.79 -19.98
N ALA A 91 15.81 2.88 -19.38
CA ALA A 91 15.05 4.12 -19.37
C ALA A 91 15.85 5.12 -18.50
N LYS A 92 16.69 5.90 -19.17
CA LYS A 92 17.33 7.10 -18.62
C LYS A 92 16.29 8.14 -18.23
#